data_AF-A0A9D4BK85-F1
#
_entry.id   AF-A0A9D4BK85-F1
#
_cell.length_a   1.000
_cell.length_b   1.000
_cell.length_c   1.000
_cell.angle_alpha   90.00
_cell.angle_beta   90.00
_cell.angle_gamma   90.00
#
_symmetry.space_group_name_H-M   'P 1'
#
loop_
_entity.id
_entity.type
_entity.pdbx_description
1 polymer ?
#
loop_
_entity_poly.entity_id
_entity_poly.type
_entity_poly.pdbx_seq_one_letter_code
_entity_poly.pdbx_strand_id
1 'polypeptide(L)' 'MLFIQIVSPCRQVSRLERERTSEFYRQTLFSSTGQVYISGRASPPRQQLVQLIKLCGGQVSQLCSYMPCIQ' A
#
# COMPACT_ATOMS: atom_id res chain seq x y z
N MET A 1 22.91 6.48 3.72
CA MET A 1 22.22 5.85 2.58
C MET A 1 21.85 4.44 3.01
N LEU A 2 20.58 4.19 3.34
CA LEU A 2 20.13 2.87 3.76
C LEU A 2 19.99 2.00 2.50
N PHE A 3 21.01 1.19 2.21
CA PHE A 3 20.86 0.10 1.26
C PHE A 3 19.94 -0.91 1.91
N ILE A 4 18.66 -0.88 1.55
CA ILE A 4 17.77 -2.01 1.78
C ILE A 4 18.34 -3.11 0.88
N GLN A 5 19.26 -3.92 1.40
CA GLN A 5 19.70 -5.16 0.78
C GLN A 5 18.50 -6.08 0.80
N ILE A 6 17.85 -6.17 -0.36
CA ILE A 6 16.53 -6.76 -0.49
C ILE A 6 16.62 -8.28 -0.60
N VAL A 7 17.34 -8.90 0.34
CA VAL A 7 17.52 -10.34 0.49
C VAL A 7 16.64 -10.79 1.65
N SER A 8 15.33 -10.59 1.50
CA SER A 8 14.34 -11.21 2.39
C SER A 8 13.65 -12.32 1.61
N PRO A 9 13.60 -13.56 2.10
CA PRO A 9 12.94 -14.68 1.42
C PRO A 9 11.49 -14.35 1.02
N CYS A 10 10.83 -13.49 1.81
CA CYS A 10 9.47 -13.00 1.53
C CYS A 10 9.36 -12.23 0.21
N ARG A 11 10.40 -11.50 -0.24
CA ARG A 11 10.38 -10.79 -1.53
C ARG A 11 10.47 -11.74 -2.70
N GLN A 12 11.29 -12.79 -2.58
CA GLN A 12 11.44 -13.78 -3.63
C GLN A 12 10.17 -14.61 -3.76
N VAL A 13 9.57 -15.00 -2.63
CA VAL A 13 8.24 -15.63 -2.61
C VAL A 13 7.19 -14.71 -3.24
N SER A 14 7.15 -13.42 -2.89
CA SER A 14 6.19 -12.47 -3.48
C SER A 14 6.36 -12.30 -5.00
N ARG A 15 7.61 -12.37 -5.51
CA ARG A 15 7.88 -12.36 -6.95
C ARG A 15 7.44 -13.64 -7.63
N LEU A 16 7.72 -14.79 -7.01
CA LEU A 16 7.34 -16.11 -7.53
C LEU A 16 5.81 -16.28 -7.57
N GLU A 17 5.08 -15.83 -6.54
CA GLU A 17 3.62 -15.82 -6.53
C GLU A 17 3.04 -14.95 -7.65
N ARG A 18 3.68 -13.80 -7.91
CA ARG A 18 3.32 -12.92 -9.04
C ARG A 18 3.57 -13.58 -10.39
N GLU A 19 4.73 -14.21 -10.57
CA GLU A 19 5.07 -14.91 -11.81
C GLU A 19 4.14 -16.11 -12.06
N ARG A 20 3.78 -16.86 -11.02
CA ARG A 20 2.83 -17.98 -11.11
C ARG A 20 1.40 -17.56 -11.42
N THR A 21 0.99 -16.37 -10.98
CA THR A 21 -0.38 -15.87 -11.16
C THR A 21 -0.53 -14.99 -12.40
N SER A 22 0.57 -14.73 -13.13
CA SER A 22 0.75 -13.99 -14.40
C SER A 22 -0.25 -12.85 -14.72
N GLU A 23 -1.52 -13.15 -14.97
CA GLU A 23 -2.60 -12.22 -15.33
C GLU A 23 -3.58 -11.84 -14.20
N PHE A 24 -3.66 -12.62 -13.11
CA PHE A 24 -4.62 -12.40 -12.00
C PHE A 24 -3.97 -12.04 -10.67
N TYR A 25 -2.67 -11.76 -10.66
CA TYR A 25 -1.96 -11.45 -9.42
C TYR A 25 -2.53 -10.18 -8.77
N ARG A 26 -3.24 -10.34 -7.66
CA ARG A 26 -3.67 -9.24 -6.79
C ARG A 26 -3.04 -9.41 -5.43
N GLN A 27 -2.27 -8.41 -5.01
CA GLN A 27 -1.78 -8.37 -3.64
C GLN A 27 -2.97 -8.06 -2.72
N THR A 28 -3.07 -8.79 -1.62
CA THR A 28 -4.17 -8.69 -0.66
C THR A 28 -3.71 -8.16 0.71
N LEU A 29 -2.51 -7.59 0.78
CA LEU A 29 -1.88 -7.11 2.02
C LEU A 29 -2.79 -6.16 2.82
N PHE A 30 -3.52 -5.27 2.13
CA PHE A 30 -4.46 -4.33 2.75
C PHE A 30 -5.93 -4.69 2.51
N SER A 31 -6.23 -5.89 2.00
CA SER A 31 -7.60 -6.30 1.67
C SER A 31 -8.54 -6.35 2.88
N SER A 32 -8.01 -6.62 4.06
CA SER A 32 -8.76 -6.68 5.32
C SER A 32 -8.63 -5.43 6.20
N THR A 33 -7.80 -4.46 5.80
CA THR A 33 -7.45 -3.29 6.65
C THR A 33 -8.53 -2.20 6.65
N GLY A 34 -9.56 -2.31 5.80
CA GLY A 34 -10.61 -1.30 5.68
C GLY A 34 -10.14 -0.05 4.92
N GLN A 35 -10.86 1.07 5.10
CA GLN A 35 -10.53 2.33 4.43
C GLN A 35 -9.37 3.05 5.13
N VAL A 36 -8.32 3.36 4.36
CA VAL A 36 -7.13 4.08 4.83
C VAL A 36 -7.23 5.55 4.45
N TYR A 37 -6.98 6.47 5.38
CA TYR A 37 -6.83 7.89 5.07
C TYR A 37 -5.34 8.23 4.90
N ILE A 38 -5.01 9.04 3.89
CA ILE A 38 -3.64 9.50 3.63
C ILE A 38 -3.61 11.01 3.80
N SER A 39 -2.78 11.47 4.74
CA SER A 39 -2.56 12.89 5.02
C SER A 39 -2.07 13.64 3.77
N GLY A 40 -2.53 14.88 3.59
CA GLY A 40 -2.12 15.75 2.48
C GLY A 40 -0.64 16.16 2.55
N ARG A 41 0.00 16.06 3.72
CA ARG A 41 1.43 16.35 3.92
C ARG A 41 2.31 15.11 3.90
N ALA A 42 1.77 13.95 3.53
CA ALA A 42 2.53 12.71 3.50
C ALA A 42 3.67 12.76 2.46
N SER A 43 4.78 12.10 2.80
CA SER A 43 5.91 11.85 1.91
C SER A 43 6.13 10.35 1.83
N PRO A 44 6.10 9.72 0.65
CA PRO A 44 5.93 10.29 -0.70
C PRO A 44 4.55 10.93 -0.96
N PRO A 45 4.37 11.70 -2.07
CA PRO A 45 3.14 12.39 -2.39
C PRO A 45 1.90 11.49 -2.31
N ARG A 46 0.79 12.03 -1.81
CA ARG A 46 -0.46 11.30 -1.59
C ARG A 46 -0.88 10.44 -2.79
N GLN A 47 -0.73 10.92 -4.03
CA GLN A 47 -1.06 10.15 -5.23
C GLN A 47 -0.27 8.84 -5.34
N GLN A 48 1.03 8.85 -5.03
CA GLN A 48 1.88 7.66 -5.06
C GLN A 48 1.47 6.67 -3.95
N LEU A 49 1.18 7.18 -2.76
CA LEU A 49 0.69 6.35 -1.65
C LEU A 49 -0.68 5.73 -1.96
N VAL A 50 -1.59 6.47 -2.60
CA VAL A 50 -2.89 5.94 -3.05
C VAL A 50 -2.68 4.78 -4.02
N GLN A 51 -1.78 4.94 -5.00
CA GLN A 51 -1.48 3.89 -5.96
C GLN A 51 -0.92 2.63 -5.29
N LEU A 52 0.02 2.80 -4.35
CA LEU A 52 0.60 1.69 -3.60
C LEU A 52 -0.45 0.93 -2.78
N ILE A 53 -1.31 1.63 -2.05
CA ILE A 53 -2.36 1.00 -1.26
C ILE A 53 -3.33 0.22 -2.16
N LYS A 54 -3.71 0.78 -3.31
CA LYS A 54 -4.58 0.09 -4.28
C LYS A 54 -3.92 -1.16 -4.89
N LEU A 55 -2.63 -1.10 -5.24
CA LEU A 55 -1.87 -2.25 -5.75
C LEU A 55 -1.84 -3.39 -4.72
N CYS A 56 -1.73 -3.03 -3.45
CA CYS A 56 -1.73 -3.94 -2.30
C CYS A 56 -3.14 -4.38 -1.85
N GLY A 57 -4.19 -4.08 -2.63
CA GLY A 57 -5.56 -4.53 -2.36
C GLY A 57 -6.33 -3.70 -1.33
N GLY A 58 -5.80 -2.56 -0.92
CA GLY A 58 -6.42 -1.67 0.06
C GLY A 58 -7.34 -0.62 -0.56
N GLN A 59 -8.20 -0.04 0.28
CA GLN A 59 -9.10 1.05 -0.08
C GLN A 59 -8.63 2.35 0.57
N VAL A 60 -8.73 3.47 -0.16
CA VAL A 60 -8.34 4.78 0.37
C VAL A 60 -9.59 5.66 0.51
N SER A 61 -9.80 6.22 1.70
CA SER A 61 -10.82 7.24 1.91
C SER A 61 -10.31 8.61 1.48
N GLN A 62 -11.18 9.35 0.78
CA GLN A 62 -10.93 10.76 0.47
C GLN A 62 -11.25 11.67 1.65
N LEU A 63 -12.08 11.20 2.59
CA LEU A 63 -12.54 11.94 3.74
C LEU A 63 -11.80 11.44 4.98
N CYS A 64 -11.28 12.38 5.77
CA CYS A 64 -10.82 12.06 7.11
C CYS A 64 -12.09 11.87 7.95
N SER A 65 -12.60 10.63 8.05
CA SER A 65 -13.83 10.33 8.81
C SER A 65 -13.59 10.21 10.32
N TYR A 66 -12.41 10.58 10.82
CA TYR A 66 -12.07 10.63 12.24
C TYR A 66 -11.77 12.07 12.69
N MET A 67 -12.84 12.83 12.95
CA MET A 67 -12.98 13.94 13.92
C MET A 67 -12.14 15.24 13.75
N PRO A 68 -12.64 16.40 14.28
CA PRO A 68 -12.34 17.72 13.78
C PRO A 68 -10.96 18.19 14.24
N CYS A 69 -10.25 18.86 13.34
CA CYS A 69 -9.07 19.64 13.67
C CYS A 69 -9.50 20.74 14.65
N ILE A 70 -9.24 20.58 15.95
CA ILE A 70 -9.20 21.72 16.86
C ILE A 70 -7.97 22.54 16.46
N GLN A 71 -8.24 23.81 16.22
CA GLN A 71 -7.41 24.84 15.60
C GLN A 71 -6.25 25.26 16.51
#